data_AF-A0A1X7SRJ7-F1
#
_entry.id   AF-A0A1X7SRJ7-F1
#
_cell.length_a   1.000
_cell.length_b   1.000
_cell.length_c   1.000
_cell.angle_alpha   90.00
_cell.angle_beta   90.00
_cell.angle_gamma   90.00
#
_symmetry.space_group_name_H-M   'P 1'
#
loop_
_entity.id
_entity.type
_entity.pdbx_description
1 polymer ?
#
loop_
_entity_poly.entity_id
_entity_poly.type
_entity_poly.pdbx_seq_one_letter_code
_entity_poly.pdbx_strand_id
1 'polypeptide(L)'
;LHETIRNNFEYCEVVIPFFNRGTIKKIDNISPTSVSLCIGPDNKSLVWNIGQKFPVKSLEVSLSVTVTFTEFPSEEEEERNKTVDAKFCIEQNSYCELNFKISDFTLSGCQIDPRSITLFPSIKYKLTLGRELVSSGYHIWNSHGDALGIPFIRNEPVEEIIN
;
A
#
# COMPACT_ATOMS: atom_id res chain seq x y z
N LEU A 1 -13.65 4.90 -1.66
CA LEU A 1 -12.97 4.90 -2.97
C LEU A 1 -13.81 5.76 -3.93
N HIS A 2 -13.21 6.58 -4.78
CA HIS A 2 -13.98 7.45 -5.68
C HIS A 2 -14.79 6.62 -6.69
N GLU A 3 -16.07 6.95 -6.89
CA GLU A 3 -17.02 6.16 -7.71
C GLU A 3 -16.59 5.99 -9.18
N THR A 4 -15.67 6.83 -9.65
CA THR A 4 -15.16 6.78 -11.03
C THR A 4 -14.01 5.81 -11.25
N ILE A 5 -13.46 5.22 -10.19
CA ILE A 5 -12.36 4.25 -10.31
C ILE A 5 -12.89 3.01 -11.02
N ARG A 6 -12.26 2.71 -12.16
CA ARG A 6 -12.63 1.55 -12.98
C ARG A 6 -12.02 0.29 -12.39
N ASN A 7 -12.80 -0.78 -12.41
CA ASN A 7 -12.33 -2.13 -12.09
C ASN A 7 -11.49 -2.71 -13.24
N ASN A 8 -10.32 -2.11 -13.49
CA ASN A 8 -9.39 -2.48 -14.55
C ASN A 8 -7.97 -2.05 -14.15
N PHE A 9 -7.31 -2.90 -13.38
CA PHE A 9 -5.95 -2.71 -12.91
C PHE A 9 -4.96 -3.36 -13.86
N GLU A 10 -3.80 -2.74 -14.06
CA GLU A 10 -2.64 -3.39 -14.66
C GLU A 10 -2.08 -4.45 -13.70
N TYR A 11 -2.01 -4.07 -12.41
CA TYR A 11 -1.81 -4.96 -11.26
C TYR A 11 -2.51 -4.38 -10.02
N CYS A 12 -2.89 -5.27 -9.10
CA CYS A 12 -3.39 -4.93 -7.78
C CYS A 12 -2.90 -6.00 -6.80
N GLU A 13 -2.13 -5.59 -5.81
CA GLU A 13 -1.44 -6.44 -4.85
C GLU A 13 -1.52 -5.82 -3.45
N VAL A 14 -1.71 -6.67 -2.45
CA VAL A 14 -1.66 -6.29 -1.05
C VAL A 14 -0.45 -6.94 -0.41
N VAL A 15 0.41 -6.14 0.21
CA VAL A 15 1.55 -6.61 1.01
C VAL A 15 1.18 -6.46 2.48
N ILE A 16 1.23 -7.56 3.22
CA ILE A 16 0.90 -7.62 4.65
C ILE A 16 2.18 -7.97 5.42
N PRO A 17 2.91 -6.97 5.94
CA PRO A 17 4.10 -7.20 6.74
C PRO A 17 3.78 -7.66 8.17
N PHE A 18 4.59 -8.56 8.70
CA PHE A 18 4.53 -9.03 10.09
C PHE A 18 5.79 -8.61 10.85
N PHE A 19 5.84 -7.34 11.25
CA PHE A 19 6.99 -6.77 11.97
C PHE A 19 7.24 -7.39 13.34
N ASN A 20 6.16 -7.76 14.02
CA ASN A 20 6.14 -8.27 15.39
C ASN A 20 6.04 -9.81 15.45
N ARG A 21 6.56 -10.53 14.46
CA ARG A 21 6.57 -12.01 14.42
C ARG A 21 7.91 -12.53 13.90
N GLY A 22 8.15 -13.83 14.10
CA GLY A 22 9.21 -14.58 13.42
C GLY A 22 9.00 -14.64 11.91
N THR A 23 9.85 -15.37 11.19
CA THR A 23 9.65 -15.57 9.75
C THR A 23 8.44 -16.48 9.49
N ILE A 24 7.82 -16.32 8.33
CA ILE A 24 6.69 -17.15 7.91
C ILE A 24 7.22 -18.56 7.62
N LYS A 25 6.79 -19.54 8.41
CA LYS A 25 7.14 -20.95 8.27
C LYS A 25 6.20 -21.65 7.30
N LYS A 26 4.90 -21.36 7.39
CA LYS A 26 3.86 -22.06 6.64
C LYS A 26 2.62 -21.20 6.48
N ILE A 27 1.95 -21.38 5.34
CA ILE A 27 0.63 -20.81 5.04
C ILE A 27 -0.34 -21.98 4.84
N ASP A 28 -1.44 -21.97 5.58
CA ASP A 28 -2.48 -23.00 5.59
C ASP A 28 -3.87 -22.39 5.38
N ASN A 29 -4.86 -23.25 5.11
CA ASN A 29 -6.29 -22.87 5.01
C ASN A 29 -6.56 -21.72 4.03
N ILE A 30 -5.90 -21.75 2.88
CA ILE A 30 -6.07 -20.73 1.85
C ILE A 30 -7.45 -20.93 1.23
N SER A 31 -8.39 -20.03 1.52
CA SER A 31 -9.66 -19.93 0.79
C SER A 31 -9.66 -18.63 -0.01
N PRO A 32 -9.16 -18.64 -1.26
CA PRO A 32 -9.17 -17.46 -2.08
C PRO A 32 -10.49 -17.34 -2.84
N THR A 33 -10.99 -16.10 -2.93
CA THR A 33 -11.84 -15.68 -4.06
C THR A 33 -11.01 -15.08 -5.23
N SER A 34 -9.69 -14.86 -5.06
CA SER A 34 -8.80 -14.25 -6.07
C SER A 34 -7.32 -14.69 -6.00
N VAL A 35 -6.45 -14.12 -6.83
CA VAL A 35 -5.66 -14.80 -7.88
C VAL A 35 -4.38 -15.54 -7.43
N SER A 36 -3.64 -15.11 -6.40
CA SER A 36 -2.55 -15.93 -5.81
C SER A 36 -2.00 -15.35 -4.51
N LEU A 37 -1.27 -16.16 -3.74
CA LEU A 37 -0.67 -15.79 -2.46
C LEU A 37 0.76 -16.33 -2.37
N CYS A 38 1.72 -15.51 -1.98
CA CYS A 38 3.10 -15.94 -1.75
C CYS A 38 3.74 -15.25 -0.53
N ILE A 39 4.86 -15.81 -0.08
CA ILE A 39 5.69 -15.21 0.97
C ILE A 39 6.62 -14.19 0.30
N GLY A 40 6.73 -13.00 0.89
CA GLY A 40 7.62 -11.95 0.44
C GLY A 40 9.11 -12.34 0.59
N PRO A 41 10.02 -11.64 -0.12
CA PRO A 41 11.45 -11.95 -0.12
C PRO A 41 12.12 -11.80 1.26
N ASP A 42 11.51 -11.03 2.16
CA ASP A 42 11.92 -10.85 3.55
C ASP A 42 11.56 -12.06 4.45
N ASN A 43 10.79 -13.02 3.94
CA ASN A 43 10.14 -14.09 4.70
C ASN A 43 9.30 -13.59 5.88
N LYS A 44 8.92 -12.31 5.89
CA LYS A 44 8.18 -11.65 6.98
C LYS A 44 6.94 -10.93 6.47
N SER A 45 6.71 -10.95 5.16
CA SER A 45 5.52 -10.37 4.53
C SER A 45 4.73 -11.43 3.79
N LEU A 46 3.40 -11.27 3.78
CA LEU A 46 2.49 -12.02 2.93
C LEU A 46 2.07 -11.15 1.75
N VAL A 47 2.23 -11.67 0.54
CA VAL A 47 1.91 -10.93 -0.69
C VAL A 47 0.69 -11.58 -1.33
N TRP A 48 -0.42 -10.84 -1.37
CA TRP A 48 -1.68 -11.25 -1.97
C TRP A 48 -1.87 -10.55 -3.31
N ASN A 49 -1.78 -11.31 -4.40
CA ASN A 49 -2.03 -10.81 -5.73
C ASN A 49 -3.54 -10.93 -6.05
N ILE A 50 -4.21 -9.78 -6.11
CA ILE A 50 -5.63 -9.69 -6.45
C ILE A 50 -5.82 -9.84 -7.97
N GLY A 51 -4.80 -9.44 -8.75
CA GLY A 51 -4.79 -9.49 -10.21
C GLY A 51 -5.29 -8.19 -10.84
N GLN A 52 -5.91 -8.31 -12.02
CA GLN A 52 -6.27 -7.16 -12.87
C GLN A 52 -7.69 -6.63 -12.67
N LYS A 53 -8.56 -7.39 -12.00
CA LYS A 53 -9.94 -6.98 -11.76
C LYS A 53 -10.56 -7.77 -10.62
N PHE A 54 -11.43 -7.10 -9.90
CA PHE A 54 -12.36 -7.68 -8.95
C PHE A 54 -13.50 -8.40 -9.70
N PRO A 55 -14.18 -9.37 -9.07
CA PRO A 55 -15.39 -9.96 -9.63
C PRO A 55 -16.46 -8.89 -9.90
N VAL A 56 -16.96 -8.79 -11.13
CA VAL A 56 -17.85 -7.69 -11.58
C VAL A 56 -19.15 -7.59 -10.77
N LYS A 57 -19.64 -8.71 -10.24
CA LYS A 57 -20.91 -8.76 -9.49
C LYS A 57 -20.79 -8.21 -8.06
N SER A 58 -19.67 -8.44 -7.38
CA SER A 58 -19.46 -8.04 -5.99
C SER A 58 -18.54 -6.82 -5.85
N LEU A 59 -17.64 -6.61 -6.82
CA LEU A 59 -16.51 -5.68 -6.72
C LEU A 59 -15.71 -5.88 -5.42
N GLU A 60 -15.71 -7.11 -4.92
CA GLU A 60 -15.16 -7.49 -3.63
C GLU A 60 -14.32 -8.76 -3.80
N VAL A 61 -13.19 -8.78 -3.11
CA VAL A 61 -12.36 -9.97 -2.91
C VAL A 61 -12.05 -10.09 -1.43
N SER A 62 -11.95 -11.32 -0.96
CA SER A 62 -11.61 -11.63 0.42
C SER A 62 -10.51 -12.68 0.49
N LEU A 63 -9.68 -12.55 1.52
CA LEU A 63 -8.63 -13.50 1.84
C LEU A 63 -8.88 -14.03 3.25
N SER A 64 -9.06 -15.35 3.35
CA SER A 64 -9.04 -16.07 4.63
C SER A 64 -7.87 -17.06 4.58
N VAL A 65 -6.96 -16.94 5.55
CA VAL A 65 -5.70 -17.69 5.58
C VAL A 65 -5.21 -17.84 7.01
N THR A 66 -4.53 -18.94 7.29
CA THR A 66 -3.81 -19.16 8.55
C THR A 66 -2.31 -19.10 8.30
N VAL A 67 -1.60 -18.19 8.98
CA VAL A 67 -0.14 -18.04 8.85
C VAL A 67 0.53 -18.55 10.12
N THR A 68 1.49 -19.47 9.95
CA THR A 68 2.32 -20.00 11.04
C THR A 68 3.72 -19.42 10.96
N PHE A 69 4.20 -18.88 12.07
CA PHE A 69 5.52 -18.24 12.17
C PHE A 69 6.52 -19.15 12.87
N THR A 70 7.81 -18.88 12.67
CA THR A 70 8.88 -19.38 13.54
C THR A 70 8.84 -18.67 14.89
N GLU A 71 9.72 -19.11 15.80
CA GLU A 71 9.97 -18.39 17.04
C GLU A 71 10.37 -16.93 16.78
N PHE A 72 10.10 -16.08 17.78
CA PHE A 72 10.46 -14.67 17.72
C PHE A 72 11.99 -14.52 17.58
N PRO A 73 12.47 -13.55 16.78
CA PRO A 73 13.89 -13.25 16.73
C PRO A 73 14.41 -12.88 18.12
N SER A 74 15.68 -13.19 18.39
CA SER A 74 16.32 -12.66 19.59
C SER A 74 16.37 -11.13 19.56
N GLU A 75 16.41 -10.47 20.73
CA GLU A 75 16.46 -9.01 20.84
C GLU A 75 17.62 -8.42 20.00
N GLU A 76 18.76 -9.10 19.96
CA GLU A 76 19.93 -8.71 19.16
C GLU A 76 19.69 -8.80 17.63
N GLU A 77 18.93 -9.78 17.17
CA GLU A 77 18.56 -9.93 15.75
C GLU A 77 17.49 -8.94 15.33
N GLU A 78 16.64 -8.54 16.26
CA GLU A 78 15.60 -7.54 16.06
C GLU A 78 16.20 -6.13 15.96
N GLU A 79 17.12 -5.77 16.86
CA GLU A 79 17.81 -4.48 16.87
C GLU A 79 18.59 -4.21 15.58
N ARG A 80 19.24 -5.25 15.03
CA ARG A 80 20.00 -5.16 13.77
C ARG A 80 19.12 -4.94 12.53
N ASN A 81 17.85 -5.36 12.58
CA ASN A 81 16.94 -5.34 11.43
C ASN A 81 15.76 -4.37 11.61
N LYS A 82 15.77 -3.51 12.64
CA LYS A 82 14.66 -2.60 12.96
C LYS A 82 14.58 -1.44 11.97
N THR A 83 13.64 -1.53 11.03
CA THR A 83 13.17 -0.39 10.25
C THR A 83 12.37 0.59 11.13
N VAL A 84 12.14 1.81 10.64
CA VAL A 84 11.28 2.78 11.33
C VAL A 84 9.88 2.19 11.54
N ASP A 85 9.34 1.53 10.52
CA ASP A 85 8.04 0.86 10.59
C ASP A 85 8.02 -0.27 11.62
N ALA A 86 9.11 -1.06 11.72
CA ALA A 86 9.21 -2.12 12.73
C ALA A 86 9.22 -1.58 14.16
N LYS A 87 9.69 -0.34 14.39
CA LYS A 87 9.63 0.32 15.70
C LYS A 87 8.21 0.79 16.04
N PHE A 88 7.40 1.11 15.03
CA PHE A 88 6.04 1.60 15.20
C PHE A 88 5.00 0.47 15.27
N CYS A 89 5.19 -0.56 14.46
CA CYS A 89 4.31 -1.72 14.32
C CYS A 89 4.57 -2.77 15.41
N ILE A 90 4.43 -2.34 16.66
CA ILE A 90 4.49 -3.18 17.86
C ILE A 90 3.09 -3.56 18.32
N GLU A 91 2.98 -4.65 19.08
CA GLU A 91 1.71 -5.14 19.66
C GLU A 91 0.60 -5.34 18.61
N GLN A 92 -0.44 -4.50 18.64
CA GLN A 92 -1.57 -4.52 17.71
C GLN A 92 -1.40 -3.53 16.57
N ASN A 93 -0.37 -2.69 16.55
CA ASN A 93 -0.15 -1.75 15.44
C ASN A 93 0.34 -2.53 14.23
N SER A 94 -0.48 -2.57 13.18
CA SER A 94 -0.10 -3.14 11.90
C SER A 94 -0.84 -2.45 10.76
N TYR A 95 -0.27 -2.57 9.56
CA TYR A 95 -0.86 -2.09 8.33
C TYR A 95 -0.67 -3.12 7.22
N CYS A 96 -1.42 -2.95 6.14
CA CYS A 96 -1.05 -3.51 4.84
C CYS A 96 -0.80 -2.40 3.83
N GLU A 97 0.10 -2.65 2.89
CA GLU A 97 0.37 -1.75 1.78
C GLU A 97 -0.37 -2.24 0.54
N LEU A 98 -1.10 -1.34 -0.11
CA LEU A 98 -1.82 -1.64 -1.35
C LEU A 98 -1.04 -1.07 -2.54
N ASN A 99 -0.53 -1.97 -3.37
CA ASN A 99 0.18 -1.66 -4.59
C ASN A 99 -0.74 -1.88 -5.79
N PHE A 100 -1.08 -0.81 -6.51
CA PHE A 100 -1.92 -0.91 -7.69
C PHE A 100 -1.54 0.10 -8.77
N LYS A 101 -1.87 -0.27 -10.00
CA LYS A 101 -1.73 0.60 -11.18
C LYS A 101 -2.96 0.50 -12.06
N ILE A 102 -3.42 1.64 -12.55
CA ILE A 102 -4.53 1.76 -13.50
C ILE A 102 -4.05 2.58 -14.69
N SER A 103 -4.01 1.96 -15.87
CA SER A 103 -3.65 2.62 -17.12
C SER A 103 -4.81 3.49 -17.63
N ASP A 104 -4.48 4.53 -18.40
CA ASP A 104 -5.43 5.46 -19.04
C ASP A 104 -6.42 6.15 -18.08
N PHE A 105 -6.01 6.32 -16.82
CA PHE A 105 -6.83 6.91 -15.77
C PHE A 105 -6.09 8.01 -15.02
N THR A 106 -6.84 8.98 -14.48
CA THR A 106 -6.34 10.02 -13.57
C THR A 106 -7.36 10.24 -12.46
N LEU A 107 -6.88 10.30 -11.22
CA LEU A 107 -7.74 10.57 -10.07
C LEU A 107 -8.08 12.06 -9.94
N SER A 108 -7.14 12.95 -10.28
CA SER A 108 -7.32 14.40 -10.15
C SER A 108 -8.20 14.99 -11.25
N GLY A 109 -8.45 14.24 -12.33
CA GLY A 109 -9.10 14.78 -13.53
C GLY A 109 -8.21 15.75 -14.31
N CYS A 110 -6.92 15.91 -13.96
CA CYS A 110 -6.01 16.78 -14.71
C CYS A 110 -5.87 16.31 -16.16
N GLN A 111 -5.95 17.24 -17.10
CA GLN A 111 -5.83 16.98 -18.54
C GLN A 111 -4.84 17.98 -19.16
N ILE A 112 -4.05 17.51 -20.11
CA ILE A 112 -3.25 18.38 -20.99
C ILE A 112 -4.15 18.81 -22.14
N ASP A 113 -4.24 20.12 -22.40
CA ASP A 113 -4.89 20.65 -23.61
C ASP A 113 -3.91 20.56 -24.79
N PRO A 114 -4.15 19.70 -25.79
CA PRO A 114 -3.26 19.60 -26.95
C PRO A 114 -3.14 20.90 -27.75
N ARG A 115 -4.16 21.76 -27.68
CA ARG A 115 -4.24 23.01 -28.45
C ARG A 115 -3.34 24.11 -27.88
N SER A 116 -2.96 24.01 -26.61
CA SER A 116 -2.05 24.96 -25.98
C SER A 116 -0.58 24.68 -26.31
N ILE A 117 -0.28 23.60 -27.04
CA ILE A 117 1.09 23.22 -27.39
C ILE A 117 1.49 23.92 -28.70
N THR A 118 2.52 24.75 -28.64
CA THR A 118 3.06 25.46 -29.80
C THR A 118 4.55 25.18 -29.96
N LEU A 119 5.02 24.96 -31.20
CA LEU A 119 6.42 24.68 -31.52
C LEU A 119 7.01 25.82 -32.35
N PHE A 120 8.29 26.14 -32.14
CA PHE A 120 9.04 27.07 -33.00
C PHE A 120 10.32 26.39 -33.55
N PRO A 121 10.54 26.40 -34.88
CA PRO A 121 9.61 26.87 -35.91
C PRO A 121 8.34 26.01 -35.97
N SER A 122 7.25 26.56 -36.52
CA SER A 122 5.98 25.86 -36.61
C SER A 122 6.10 24.62 -37.52
N ILE A 123 6.07 23.43 -36.93
CA ILE A 123 6.15 22.14 -37.61
C ILE A 123 4.96 21.25 -37.25
N LYS A 124 4.60 20.32 -38.16
CA LYS A 124 3.61 19.29 -37.87
C LYS A 124 4.21 18.26 -36.91
N TYR A 125 3.44 17.84 -35.91
CA TYR A 125 3.83 16.82 -34.94
C TYR A 125 2.70 15.84 -34.70
N LYS A 126 3.06 14.64 -34.23
CA LYS A 126 2.12 13.64 -33.71
C LYS A 126 2.22 13.65 -32.19
N LEU A 127 1.15 14.05 -31.52
CA LEU A 127 1.07 14.00 -30.06
C LEU A 127 0.60 12.63 -29.58
N THR A 128 1.22 12.09 -28.54
CA THR A 128 0.76 10.90 -27.83
C THR A 128 0.78 11.21 -26.35
N LEU A 129 -0.36 11.04 -25.68
CA LEU A 129 -0.53 11.32 -24.25
C LEU A 129 -0.83 10.00 -23.54
N GLY A 130 -0.03 9.66 -22.53
CA GLY A 130 -0.28 8.57 -21.61
C GLY A 130 -0.83 9.10 -20.29
N ARG A 131 -1.66 8.29 -19.61
CA ARG A 131 -2.15 8.58 -18.27
C ARG A 131 -2.06 7.31 -17.45
N GLU A 132 -1.66 7.45 -16.20
CA GLU A 132 -1.65 6.34 -15.27
C GLU A 132 -1.92 6.85 -13.86
N LEU A 133 -2.61 6.03 -13.09
CA LEU A 133 -2.73 6.17 -11.65
C LEU A 133 -1.97 5.03 -11.01
N VAL A 134 -1.00 5.38 -10.17
CA VAL A 134 -0.14 4.42 -9.45
C VAL A 134 -0.22 4.74 -7.96
N SER A 135 -0.36 3.71 -7.14
CA SER A 135 -0.24 3.86 -5.68
C SER A 135 1.18 4.26 -5.30
N SER A 136 1.32 5.07 -4.24
CA SER A 136 2.62 5.39 -3.67
C SER A 136 2.47 5.50 -2.15
N GLY A 137 3.05 4.55 -1.41
CA GLY A 137 2.96 4.49 0.06
C GLY A 137 1.52 4.38 0.57
N TYR A 138 0.66 3.62 -0.12
CA TYR A 138 -0.75 3.50 0.23
C TYR A 138 -0.92 2.47 1.36
N HIS A 139 -0.88 2.95 2.59
CA HIS A 139 -1.02 2.13 3.79
C HIS A 139 -2.45 2.11 4.32
N ILE A 140 -2.95 0.92 4.63
CA ILE A 140 -4.23 0.69 5.29
C ILE A 140 -3.93 0.15 6.69
N TRP A 141 -4.18 0.97 7.70
CA TRP A 141 -3.97 0.59 9.10
C TRP A 141 -5.08 -0.31 9.60
N ASN A 142 -4.73 -1.24 10.48
CA ASN A 142 -5.73 -2.01 11.18
C ASN A 142 -6.50 -1.14 12.19
N SER A 143 -7.69 -1.58 12.57
CA SER A 143 -8.54 -0.86 13.53
C SER A 143 -8.25 -1.19 14.99
N HIS A 144 -7.28 -2.07 15.25
CA HIS A 144 -6.99 -2.61 16.58
C HIS A 144 -5.70 -2.03 17.19
N GLY A 145 -4.91 -1.32 16.38
CA GLY A 145 -3.73 -0.61 16.85
C GLY A 145 -4.09 0.65 17.61
N ASP A 146 -3.28 0.98 18.62
CA ASP A 146 -3.29 2.28 19.28
C ASP A 146 -2.49 3.28 18.42
N ALA A 147 -3.10 3.70 17.32
CA ALA A 147 -2.51 4.67 16.38
C ALA A 147 -2.39 6.09 16.99
N LEU A 148 -2.69 6.27 18.28
CA LEU A 148 -2.64 7.56 19.01
C LEU A 148 -1.33 7.79 19.79
N GLY A 149 -0.28 6.98 19.57
CA GLY A 149 1.03 7.17 20.20
C GLY A 149 1.93 8.24 19.56
N ILE A 150 1.60 8.77 18.38
CA ILE A 150 2.32 9.91 17.77
C ILE A 150 1.48 11.17 17.97
N PRO A 151 1.99 12.18 18.69
CA PRO A 151 1.37 13.49 18.68
C PRO A 151 1.52 14.03 17.25
N PHE A 152 0.48 13.86 16.44
CA PHE A 152 0.21 14.77 15.34
C PHE A 152 0.24 16.17 15.94
N ILE A 153 1.33 16.90 15.68
CA ILE A 153 1.58 18.32 15.96
C ILE A 153 0.50 18.88 16.91
N ARG A 154 0.67 18.65 18.22
CA ARG A 154 0.10 19.62 19.15
C ARG A 154 0.84 20.90 18.78
N ASN A 155 0.08 21.87 18.29
CA ASN A 155 0.48 23.26 18.33
C ASN A 155 1.23 23.46 19.64
N GLU A 156 2.55 23.64 19.59
CA GLU A 156 3.24 24.18 20.74
C GLU A 156 2.59 25.55 20.97
N PRO A 157 2.02 25.79 22.17
CA PRO A 157 1.63 27.14 22.49
C PRO A 157 2.92 27.93 22.58
N VAL A 158 3.05 28.93 21.69
CA VAL A 158 4.06 29.98 21.83
C VAL A 158 3.58 30.89 22.95
N GLU A 159 3.79 30.48 24.20
CA GLU A 159 3.68 31.30 25.41
C GLU A 159 4.70 30.71 26.41
N GLU A 160 5.66 31.42 27.01
CA GLU A 160 5.85 32.85 27.17
C GLU A 160 7.34 33.12 27.46
N ILE A 161 7.82 34.23 26.91
CA ILE A 161 8.95 35.00 27.45
C ILE A 161 8.60 35.40 28.90
N ILE A 162 9.62 35.52 29.75
CA ILE A 162 9.66 36.14 31.10
C ILE A 162 9.84 35.11 32.25
N ASN A 163 11.09 34.84 32.57
CA ASN A 163 11.74 35.32 33.80
C ASN A 163 13.26 35.15 33.71
#